data_AF-A0A511T1L3-F1
#
_entry.id   AF-A0A511T1L3-F1
#
_cell.length_a   1.000
_cell.length_b   1.000
_cell.length_c   1.000
_cell.angle_alpha   90.00
_cell.angle_beta   90.00
_cell.angle_gamma   90.00
#
_symmetry.space_group_name_H-M   'P 1'
#
loop_
_entity.id
_entity.type
_entity.pdbx_description
1 polymer ?
#
loop_
_entity_poly.entity_id
_entity_poly.type
_entity_poly.pdbx_seq_one_letter_code
_entity_poly.pdbx_strand_id
1 'polypeptide(L)'
;MKKTRDPELSLALQEARETEEKWRGLAARLLELGDDAMDAQLLVAFRAAREEGVVPPDAGFFLVAHILTAMADEALSEVPRVQRLALELDLMEREYGMEDGIWHDADEPPPEDWEALLAEYEGACDEARAAFFRAYGEEDMARLYVEDRVCFHRRFESGRRFFHGLPMYPEHLH
;
A
#
# COMPACT_ATOMS: atom_id res chain seq x y z
N MET A 1 -34.06 36.24 -33.10
CA MET A 1 -34.06 35.12 -32.13
C MET A 1 -32.84 35.25 -31.24
N LYS A 2 -32.96 35.89 -30.07
CA LYS A 2 -31.86 35.97 -29.09
C LYS A 2 -31.94 34.73 -28.21
N LYS A 3 -30.94 33.83 -28.32
CA LYS A 3 -30.75 32.72 -27.38
C LYS A 3 -30.44 33.34 -26.02
N THR A 4 -31.42 33.36 -25.12
CA THR A 4 -31.23 33.69 -23.71
C THR A 4 -30.30 32.63 -23.15
N ARG A 5 -29.04 33.01 -22.90
CA ARG A 5 -28.05 32.17 -22.25
C ARG A 5 -28.52 32.03 -20.81
N ASP A 6 -28.86 30.81 -20.42
CA ASP A 6 -29.41 30.49 -19.11
C ASP A 6 -28.40 30.88 -18.01
N PRO A 7 -28.72 31.85 -17.13
CA PRO A 7 -27.80 32.35 -16.12
C PRO A 7 -27.33 31.27 -15.15
N GLU A 8 -28.19 30.31 -14.82
CA GLU A 8 -27.87 29.18 -13.91
C GLU A 8 -26.85 28.25 -14.54
N LEU A 9 -27.00 27.99 -15.84
CA LEU A 9 -26.08 27.16 -16.62
C LEU A 9 -24.71 27.84 -16.81
N SER A 10 -24.70 29.17 -16.87
CA SER A 10 -23.45 29.95 -16.87
C SER A 10 -22.73 29.91 -15.52
N LEU A 11 -23.47 29.93 -14.41
CA LEU A 11 -22.92 29.84 -13.05
C LEU A 11 -22.32 28.44 -12.81
N ALA A 12 -23.07 27.38 -13.11
CA ALA A 12 -22.60 26.00 -12.95
C ALA A 12 -21.35 25.70 -13.79
N LEU A 13 -21.26 26.23 -15.02
CA LEU A 13 -20.06 26.10 -15.86
C LEU A 13 -18.86 26.85 -15.28
N GLN A 14 -19.09 27.96 -14.59
CA GLN A 14 -18.04 28.72 -13.94
C GLN A 14 -17.53 27.99 -12.69
N GLU A 15 -18.43 27.48 -11.84
CA GLU A 15 -18.08 26.66 -10.68
C GLU A 15 -17.30 25.40 -11.09
N ALA A 16 -17.71 24.73 -12.18
CA ALA A 16 -16.99 23.59 -12.72
C ALA A 16 -15.57 23.93 -13.16
N ARG A 17 -15.37 25.08 -13.83
CA ARG A 17 -14.04 25.54 -14.25
C ARG A 17 -13.15 25.92 -13.07
N GLU A 18 -13.69 26.63 -12.08
CA GLU A 18 -12.96 26.99 -10.86
C GLU A 18 -12.55 25.73 -10.07
N THR A 19 -13.41 24.71 -10.07
CA THR A 19 -13.11 23.40 -9.50
C THR A 19 -12.00 22.70 -10.29
N GLU A 20 -12.09 22.68 -11.62
CA GLU A 20 -11.05 22.11 -12.49
C GLU A 20 -9.69 22.78 -12.32
N GLU A 21 -9.64 24.11 -12.26
CA GLU A 21 -8.41 24.88 -12.04
C GLU A 21 -7.79 24.57 -10.67
N LYS A 22 -8.61 24.44 -9.62
CA LYS A 22 -8.13 24.00 -8.30
C LYS A 22 -7.53 22.60 -8.35
N TRP A 23 -8.19 21.65 -9.01
CA TRP A 23 -7.67 20.28 -9.15
C TRP A 23 -6.38 20.23 -9.97
N ARG A 24 -6.28 21.00 -11.06
CA ARG A 24 -5.03 21.11 -11.84
C ARG A 24 -3.89 21.73 -11.03
N GLY A 25 -4.18 22.77 -10.27
CA GLY A 25 -3.19 23.40 -9.37
C GLY A 25 -2.73 22.46 -8.26
N LEU A 26 -3.63 21.67 -7.70
CA LEU A 26 -3.28 20.61 -6.74
C LEU A 26 -2.42 19.54 -7.39
N ALA A 27 -2.82 19.02 -8.55
CA ALA A 27 -2.08 18.00 -9.27
C ALA A 27 -0.65 18.45 -9.63
N ALA A 28 -0.48 19.71 -10.06
CA ALA A 28 0.83 20.28 -10.34
C ALA A 28 1.71 20.36 -9.08
N ARG A 29 1.15 20.82 -7.95
CA ARG A 29 1.88 20.86 -6.67
C ARG A 29 2.25 19.48 -6.16
N LEU A 30 1.36 18.51 -6.35
CA LEU A 30 1.60 17.12 -6.01
C LEU A 30 2.75 16.58 -6.89
N LEU A 31 2.72 16.79 -8.21
CA LEU A 31 3.82 16.40 -9.10
C LEU A 31 5.19 17.05 -8.77
N GLU A 32 5.20 18.18 -8.05
CA GLU A 32 6.42 18.85 -7.58
C GLU A 32 6.97 18.30 -6.25
N LEU A 33 6.20 17.48 -5.53
CA LEU A 33 6.68 16.76 -4.35
C LEU A 33 7.57 15.59 -4.79
N GLY A 34 8.66 15.34 -4.06
CA GLY A 34 9.35 14.05 -4.17
C GLY A 34 8.46 12.92 -3.64
N ASP A 35 8.74 11.68 -4.06
CA ASP A 35 7.89 10.51 -3.79
C ASP A 35 7.58 10.35 -2.28
N ASP A 36 8.58 10.49 -1.39
CA ASP A 36 8.37 10.43 0.07
C ASP A 36 7.40 11.51 0.60
N ALA A 37 7.50 12.73 0.06
CA ALA A 37 6.68 13.86 0.50
C ALA A 37 5.25 13.75 -0.05
N MET A 38 5.08 13.15 -1.23
CA MET A 38 3.79 12.77 -1.78
C MET A 38 3.10 11.74 -0.90
N ASP A 39 3.80 10.66 -0.56
CA ASP A 39 3.25 9.56 0.19
C ASP A 39 2.84 9.97 1.60
N ALA A 40 3.62 10.83 2.24
CA ALA A 40 3.25 11.43 3.53
C ALA A 40 1.94 12.26 3.43
N GLN A 41 1.74 13.03 2.36
CA GLN A 41 0.50 13.78 2.15
C GLN A 41 -0.69 12.87 1.85
N LEU A 42 -0.49 11.83 1.03
CA LEU A 42 -1.50 10.82 0.74
C LEU A 42 -1.93 10.08 2.01
N LEU A 43 -0.97 9.70 2.86
CA LEU A 43 -1.27 9.06 4.14
C LEU A 43 -2.15 9.94 5.03
N VAL A 44 -1.86 11.24 5.13
CA VAL A 44 -2.71 12.19 5.89
C VAL A 44 -4.13 12.24 5.31
N ALA A 45 -4.25 12.37 3.99
CA ALA A 45 -5.56 12.43 3.33
C ALA A 45 -6.36 11.13 3.50
N PHE A 46 -5.70 9.98 3.39
CA PHE A 46 -6.34 8.66 3.55
C PHE A 46 -6.78 8.39 4.98
N ARG A 47 -6.00 8.84 5.97
CA ARG A 47 -6.42 8.80 7.38
C ARG A 47 -7.66 9.65 7.63
N ALA A 48 -7.66 10.88 7.14
CA ALA A 48 -8.82 11.76 7.25
C ALA A 48 -10.07 11.12 6.61
N ALA A 49 -9.94 10.56 5.41
CA ALA A 49 -11.05 9.89 4.74
C ALA A 49 -11.59 8.69 5.54
N ARG A 50 -10.70 7.89 6.17
CA ARG A 50 -11.10 6.78 7.04
C ARG A 50 -11.79 7.27 8.31
N GLU A 51 -11.24 8.28 8.98
CA GLU A 51 -11.72 8.81 10.25
C GLU A 51 -13.06 9.55 10.12
N GLU A 52 -13.24 10.30 9.03
CA GLU A 52 -14.48 11.00 8.71
C GLU A 52 -15.57 10.06 8.18
N GLY A 53 -15.22 8.82 7.83
CA GLY A 53 -16.15 7.82 7.32
C GLY A 53 -16.69 8.12 5.92
N VAL A 54 -15.95 8.87 5.10
CA VAL A 54 -16.36 9.18 3.71
C VAL A 54 -16.24 7.95 2.79
N VAL A 55 -15.57 6.90 3.25
CA VAL A 55 -15.48 5.58 2.62
C VAL A 55 -15.86 4.48 3.62
N PRO A 56 -16.29 3.29 3.14
CA PRO A 56 -16.53 2.14 4.01
C PRO A 56 -15.29 1.76 4.85
N PRO A 57 -15.45 1.12 6.03
CA PRO A 57 -14.33 0.84 6.95
C PRO A 57 -13.16 0.08 6.31
N ASP A 58 -13.44 -0.94 5.51
CA ASP A 58 -12.40 -1.71 4.82
C ASP A 58 -11.76 -0.94 3.66
N ALA A 59 -12.51 -0.06 2.98
CA ALA A 59 -11.93 0.84 1.98
C ALA A 59 -10.97 1.85 2.61
N GLY A 60 -11.34 2.42 3.76
CA GLY A 60 -10.45 3.29 4.55
C GLY A 60 -9.22 2.53 5.09
N PHE A 61 -9.41 1.28 5.53
CA PHE A 61 -8.29 0.41 5.91
C PHE A 61 -7.33 0.18 4.74
N PHE A 62 -7.86 -0.18 3.55
CA PHE A 62 -7.07 -0.40 2.35
C PHE A 62 -6.24 0.83 1.95
N LEU A 63 -6.83 2.03 1.94
CA LEU A 63 -6.11 3.25 1.56
C LEU A 63 -4.87 3.48 2.43
N VAL A 64 -5.03 3.40 3.76
CA VAL A 64 -3.93 3.59 4.71
C VAL A 64 -2.93 2.44 4.65
N ALA A 65 -3.40 1.19 4.56
CA ALA A 65 -2.53 0.03 4.49
C ALA A 65 -1.71 0.00 3.20
N HIS A 66 -2.30 0.39 2.07
CA HIS A 66 -1.65 0.42 0.77
C HIS A 66 -0.45 1.39 0.78
N ILE A 67 -0.67 2.63 1.20
CA ILE A 67 0.39 3.64 1.21
C ILE A 67 1.48 3.29 2.23
N LEU A 68 1.10 2.82 3.43
CA LEU A 68 2.09 2.41 4.44
C LEU A 68 2.89 1.18 4.01
N THR A 69 2.31 0.27 3.25
CA THR A 69 3.04 -0.89 2.73
C THR A 69 4.08 -0.45 1.70
N ALA A 70 3.72 0.45 0.78
CA ALA A 70 4.65 1.00 -0.20
C ALA A 70 5.82 1.71 0.48
N MET A 71 5.53 2.62 1.41
CA MET A 71 6.56 3.33 2.18
C MET A 71 7.43 2.38 3.02
N ALA A 72 6.83 1.34 3.61
CA ALA A 72 7.58 0.35 4.37
C ALA A 72 8.51 -0.47 3.47
N ASP A 73 8.05 -0.87 2.28
CA ASP A 73 8.83 -1.68 1.33
C ASP A 73 10.09 -0.94 0.86
N GLU A 74 10.01 0.38 0.66
CA GLU A 74 11.17 1.22 0.37
C GLU A 74 12.15 1.27 1.56
N ALA A 75 11.61 1.45 2.78
CA ALA A 75 12.40 1.52 3.99
C ALA A 75 13.02 0.16 4.42
N LEU A 76 12.48 -0.98 3.97
CA LEU A 76 12.98 -2.31 4.34
C LEU A 76 14.45 -2.51 3.98
N SER A 77 14.88 -1.95 2.84
CA SER A 77 16.26 -2.05 2.36
C SER A 77 17.28 -1.41 3.31
N GLU A 78 16.83 -0.48 4.16
CA GLU A 78 17.66 0.21 5.15
C GLU A 78 17.72 -0.53 6.50
N VAL A 79 16.89 -1.54 6.72
CA VAL A 79 16.85 -2.29 7.98
C VAL A 79 18.05 -3.26 8.03
N PRO A 80 19.00 -3.10 8.99
CA PRO A 80 20.25 -3.87 8.97
C PRO A 80 20.06 -5.40 9.05
N ARG A 81 19.01 -5.86 9.73
CA ARG A 81 18.69 -7.30 9.79
C ARG A 81 18.20 -7.82 8.45
N VAL A 82 17.27 -7.11 7.81
CA VAL A 82 16.70 -7.45 6.50
C VAL A 82 17.80 -7.44 5.44
N GLN A 83 18.63 -6.40 5.40
CA GLN A 83 19.75 -6.29 4.46
C GLN A 83 20.72 -7.47 4.59
N ARG A 84 21.07 -7.87 5.83
CA ARG A 84 21.99 -8.98 6.06
C ARG A 84 21.41 -10.30 5.53
N LEU A 85 20.16 -10.60 5.88
CA LEU A 85 19.48 -11.83 5.47
C LEU A 85 19.29 -11.87 3.95
N ALA A 86 18.96 -10.75 3.31
CA ALA A 86 18.89 -10.64 1.86
C ALA A 86 20.24 -10.96 1.19
N LEU A 87 21.35 -10.42 1.73
CA LEU A 87 22.69 -10.71 1.21
C LEU A 87 23.08 -12.18 1.41
N GLU A 88 22.72 -12.79 2.54
CA GLU A 88 22.97 -14.20 2.80
C GLU A 88 22.18 -15.09 1.83
N LEU A 89 20.91 -14.76 1.57
CA LEU A 89 20.07 -15.43 0.56
C LEU A 89 20.68 -15.31 -0.84
N ASP A 90 21.03 -14.10 -1.27
CA ASP A 90 21.64 -13.85 -2.59
C ASP A 90 22.91 -14.68 -2.80
N LEU A 91 23.74 -14.83 -1.75
CA LEU A 91 24.97 -15.62 -1.81
C LEU A 91 24.66 -17.11 -1.94
N MET A 92 23.69 -17.59 -1.16
CA MET A 92 23.26 -18.97 -1.16
C MET A 92 22.62 -19.36 -2.50
N GLU A 93 21.72 -18.53 -3.02
CA GLU A 93 21.08 -18.69 -4.33
C GLU A 93 22.11 -18.79 -5.46
N ARG A 94 23.15 -17.94 -5.43
CA ARG A 94 24.26 -18.03 -6.40
C ARG A 94 25.09 -19.30 -6.26
N GLU A 95 25.31 -19.78 -5.03
CA GLU A 95 26.04 -21.04 -4.79
C GLU A 95 25.28 -22.24 -5.35
N TYR A 96 23.95 -22.24 -5.25
CA TYR A 96 23.09 -23.30 -5.79
C TYR A 96 22.76 -23.14 -7.28
N GLY A 97 23.23 -22.08 -7.94
CA GLY A 97 22.93 -21.83 -9.35
C GLY A 97 21.47 -21.45 -9.59
N MET A 98 20.89 -20.65 -8.71
CA MET A 98 19.60 -20.00 -8.98
C MET A 98 19.86 -18.75 -9.83
N GLU A 99 19.22 -18.67 -11.00
CA GLU A 99 19.20 -17.46 -11.84
C GLU A 99 17.74 -17.01 -12.01
N ASP A 100 17.49 -15.71 -11.83
CA ASP A 100 16.16 -15.09 -11.94
C ASP A 100 15.06 -15.78 -11.10
N GLY A 101 15.43 -16.32 -9.93
CA GLY A 101 14.50 -17.02 -9.04
C GLY A 101 14.06 -18.41 -9.54
N ILE A 102 14.80 -18.98 -10.50
CA ILE A 102 14.56 -20.32 -11.04
C ILE A 102 15.76 -21.21 -10.73
N TRP A 103 15.49 -22.35 -10.10
CA TRP A 103 16.48 -23.41 -9.91
C TRP A 103 16.87 -23.99 -11.27
N HIS A 104 18.17 -24.18 -11.52
CA HIS A 104 18.63 -24.85 -12.73
C HIS A 104 18.09 -26.28 -12.88
N ASP A 105 17.76 -26.94 -11.76
CA ASP A 105 17.15 -28.27 -11.74
C ASP A 105 15.81 -28.24 -11.00
N ALA A 106 14.71 -28.05 -11.76
CA ALA A 106 13.37 -27.89 -11.21
C ALA A 106 12.78 -29.20 -10.62
N ASP A 107 13.46 -30.34 -10.81
CA ASP A 107 13.06 -31.64 -10.29
C ASP A 107 13.63 -31.92 -8.88
N GLU A 108 14.57 -31.10 -8.39
CA GLU A 108 15.12 -31.19 -7.03
C GLU A 108 14.44 -30.18 -6.09
N PRO A 109 14.05 -30.58 -4.86
CA PRO A 109 13.50 -29.65 -3.89
C PRO A 109 14.56 -28.62 -3.43
N PRO A 110 14.15 -27.41 -3.03
CA PRO A 110 15.06 -26.42 -2.48
C PRO A 110 15.84 -26.98 -1.27
N PRO A 111 17.10 -26.56 -1.05
CA PRO A 111 17.85 -26.94 0.13
C PRO A 111 17.15 -26.51 1.43
N GLU A 112 17.09 -27.39 2.44
CA GLU A 112 16.46 -27.08 3.74
C GLU A 112 17.04 -25.81 4.40
N ASP A 113 18.36 -25.62 4.29
CA ASP A 113 19.04 -24.44 4.84
C ASP A 113 18.62 -23.15 4.11
N TRP A 114 18.28 -23.21 2.81
CA TRP A 114 17.76 -22.07 2.05
C TRP A 114 16.31 -21.77 2.46
N GLU A 115 15.47 -22.79 2.62
CA GLU A 115 14.09 -22.62 3.10
C GLU A 115 14.05 -21.99 4.49
N ALA A 116 14.93 -22.44 5.40
CA ALA A 116 15.05 -21.88 6.73
C ALA A 116 15.51 -20.41 6.70
N LEU A 117 16.48 -20.07 5.85
CA LEU A 117 16.97 -18.71 5.68
C LEU A 117 15.91 -17.79 5.05
N LEU A 118 15.16 -18.28 4.06
CA LEU A 118 14.06 -17.55 3.44
C LEU A 118 12.97 -17.25 4.47
N ALA A 119 12.59 -18.24 5.27
CA ALA A 119 11.61 -18.04 6.34
C ALA A 119 12.09 -17.01 7.38
N GLU A 120 13.38 -16.99 7.71
CA GLU A 120 13.94 -15.96 8.60
C GLU A 120 13.91 -14.56 7.96
N TYR A 121 14.27 -14.46 6.68
CA TYR A 121 14.20 -13.21 5.92
C TYR A 121 12.77 -12.65 5.83
N GLU A 122 11.80 -13.50 5.48
CA GLU A 122 10.38 -13.12 5.43
C GLU A 122 9.89 -12.67 6.80
N GLY A 123 10.23 -13.40 7.86
CA GLY A 123 9.91 -13.02 9.23
C GLY A 123 10.52 -11.68 9.63
N ALA A 124 11.77 -11.41 9.25
CA ALA A 124 12.43 -10.13 9.51
C ALA A 124 11.77 -8.97 8.74
N CYS A 125 11.36 -9.19 7.50
CA CYS A 125 10.59 -8.22 6.73
C CYS A 125 9.25 -7.92 7.39
N ASP A 126 8.58 -8.95 7.90
CA ASP A 126 7.28 -8.82 8.55
C ASP A 126 7.33 -8.05 9.86
N GLU A 127 8.33 -8.35 10.69
CA GLU A 127 8.62 -7.60 11.91
C GLU A 127 8.91 -6.13 11.60
N ALA A 128 9.70 -5.86 10.57
CA ALA A 128 10.07 -4.50 10.16
C ALA A 128 8.87 -3.71 9.64
N ARG A 129 8.02 -4.30 8.79
CA ARG A 129 6.76 -3.67 8.34
C ARG A 129 5.81 -3.39 9.50
N ALA A 130 5.65 -4.34 10.42
CA ALA A 130 4.82 -4.11 11.60
C ALA A 130 5.38 -2.99 12.50
N ALA A 131 6.70 -2.91 12.67
CA ALA A 131 7.34 -1.82 13.38
C ALA A 131 7.12 -0.47 12.67
N PHE A 132 7.19 -0.45 11.34
CA PHE A 132 6.89 0.73 10.53
C PHE A 132 5.46 1.22 10.73
N PHE A 133 4.46 0.33 10.67
CA PHE A 133 3.06 0.68 10.94
C PHE A 133 2.88 1.28 12.33
N ARG A 134 3.53 0.72 13.36
CA ARG A 134 3.51 1.29 14.72
C ARG A 134 4.16 2.67 14.79
N ALA A 135 5.29 2.89 14.08
CA ALA A 135 5.97 4.19 14.05
C ALA A 135 5.07 5.30 13.48
N TYR A 136 4.15 4.93 12.58
CA TYR A 136 3.15 5.84 12.03
C TYR A 136 1.87 5.93 12.87
N GLY A 137 1.73 5.19 13.97
CA GLY A 137 0.55 5.20 14.84
C GLY A 137 -0.61 4.32 14.35
N GLU A 138 -0.33 3.25 13.61
CA GLU A 138 -1.32 2.24 13.21
C GLU A 138 -1.13 0.94 14.01
N GLU A 139 -1.29 0.98 15.33
CA GLU A 139 -1.05 -0.17 16.21
C GLU A 139 -1.97 -1.36 15.89
N ASP A 140 -3.25 -1.10 15.62
CA ASP A 140 -4.21 -2.15 15.26
C ASP A 140 -3.85 -2.81 13.92
N MET A 141 -3.37 -2.03 12.96
CA MET A 141 -2.92 -2.55 11.67
C MET A 141 -1.66 -3.40 11.83
N ALA A 142 -0.69 -2.94 12.62
CA ALA A 142 0.51 -3.68 12.95
C ALA A 142 0.20 -4.99 13.68
N ARG A 143 -0.76 -4.96 14.61
CA ARG A 143 -1.24 -6.15 15.33
C ARG A 143 -1.87 -7.14 14.37
N LEU A 144 -2.80 -6.71 13.52
CA LEU A 144 -3.41 -7.59 12.51
C LEU A 144 -2.34 -8.16 11.57
N TYR A 145 -1.35 -7.36 11.17
CA TYR A 145 -0.29 -7.81 10.28
C TYR A 145 0.46 -9.02 10.86
N VAL A 146 0.80 -8.99 12.16
CA VAL A 146 1.60 -10.04 12.81
C VAL A 146 0.74 -11.19 13.36
N GLU A 147 -0.37 -10.87 14.02
CA GLU A 147 -1.15 -11.84 14.81
C GLU A 147 -2.31 -12.46 14.03
N ASP A 148 -2.85 -11.76 13.03
CA ASP A 148 -3.99 -12.22 12.22
C ASP A 148 -3.86 -11.77 10.77
N ARG A 149 -2.84 -12.33 10.10
CA ARG A 149 -2.50 -12.05 8.71
C ARG A 149 -3.69 -12.25 7.76
N VAL A 150 -4.53 -13.25 8.05
CA VAL A 150 -5.71 -13.56 7.26
C VAL A 150 -6.72 -12.40 7.34
N CYS A 151 -7.00 -11.90 8.54
CA CYS A 151 -7.87 -10.73 8.71
C CYS A 151 -7.29 -9.48 8.05
N PHE A 152 -5.98 -9.23 8.18
CA PHE A 152 -5.30 -8.12 7.51
C PHE A 152 -5.55 -8.17 6.00
N HIS A 153 -5.22 -9.29 5.34
CA HIS A 153 -5.40 -9.44 3.90
C HIS A 153 -6.86 -9.38 3.50
N ARG A 154 -7.77 -9.98 4.26
CA ARG A 154 -9.20 -9.92 3.97
C ARG A 154 -9.72 -8.49 3.95
N ARG A 155 -9.36 -7.66 4.94
CA ARG A 155 -9.77 -6.24 5.00
C ARG A 155 -9.14 -5.44 3.87
N PHE A 156 -7.84 -5.68 3.61
CA PHE A 156 -7.12 -5.07 2.49
C PHE A 156 -7.82 -5.36 1.15
N GLU A 157 -8.12 -6.63 0.88
CA GLU A 157 -8.77 -7.09 -0.35
C GLU A 157 -10.22 -6.60 -0.47
N SER A 158 -10.97 -6.61 0.63
CA SER A 158 -12.33 -6.05 0.70
C SER A 158 -12.33 -4.58 0.27
N GLY A 159 -11.41 -3.78 0.82
CA GLY A 159 -11.25 -2.38 0.46
C GLY A 159 -10.75 -2.15 -0.96
N ARG A 160 -9.79 -2.96 -1.44
CA ARG A 160 -9.30 -2.90 -2.82
C ARG A 160 -10.45 -3.09 -3.82
N ARG A 161 -11.33 -4.06 -3.56
CA ARG A 161 -12.50 -4.35 -4.40
C ARG A 161 -13.42 -3.14 -4.56
N PHE A 162 -13.64 -2.37 -3.50
CA PHE A 162 -14.44 -1.13 -3.56
C PHE A 162 -13.92 -0.16 -4.61
N PHE A 163 -12.61 0.13 -4.63
CA PHE A 163 -12.01 1.06 -5.59
C PHE A 163 -11.97 0.55 -7.03
N HIS A 164 -12.01 -0.78 -7.23
CA HIS A 164 -12.15 -1.39 -8.56
C HIS A 164 -13.62 -1.60 -8.98
N GLY A 165 -14.60 -1.10 -8.22
CA GLY A 165 -16.03 -1.25 -8.53
C GLY A 165 -16.54 -2.68 -8.36
N LEU A 166 -15.81 -3.54 -7.64
CA LEU A 166 -16.21 -4.91 -7.32
C LEU A 166 -16.99 -4.94 -5.98
N PRO A 167 -17.93 -5.88 -5.80
CA PRO A 167 -18.60 -6.05 -4.51
C PRO A 167 -17.62 -6.35 -3.39
N MET A 168 -17.70 -5.64 -2.27
CA MET A 168 -16.91 -5.89 -1.06
C MET A 168 -17.26 -7.26 -0.44
N TYR A 169 -16.40 -7.76 0.45
CA TYR A 169 -16.72 -8.99 1.19
C TYR A 169 -17.86 -8.74 2.19
N PRO A 170 -18.73 -9.74 2.44
CA PRO A 170 -19.82 -9.62 3.39
C PRO A 170 -19.36 -9.31 4.82
N GLU A 171 -20.12 -8.49 5.54
CA GLU A 171 -19.76 -8.03 6.89
C GLU A 171 -19.69 -9.14 7.95
N HIS A 172 -20.41 -10.25 7.76
CA HIS A 172 -20.40 -11.40 8.68
C HIS A 172 -19.15 -12.27 8.54
N LEU A 173 -18.27 -11.96 7.59
CA LEU A 173 -16.95 -12.54 7.49
C LEU A 173 -15.92 -11.68 8.21
N HIS A 174 -16.28 -10.65 8.99
CA HIS A 174 -15.37 -9.81 9.77
C HIS A 174 -14.91 -10.45 11.08
#